data_AF-G8TUJ2-F1
#
_entry.id   AF-G8TUJ2-F1
#
_cell.length_a   1.000
_cell.length_b   1.000
_cell.length_c   1.000
_cell.angle_alpha   90.00
_cell.angle_beta   90.00
_cell.angle_gamma   90.00
#
_symmetry.space_group_name_H-M   'P 1'
#
loop_
_entity.id
_entity.type
_entity.pdbx_description
1 polymer ?
#
loop_
_entity_poly.entity_id
_entity_poly.type
_entity_poly.pdbx_seq_one_letter_code
_entity_poly.pdbx_strand_id
1 'polypeptide(L)'
;MDTVRVMHEILESVRDGDWDRFYTVVIQIVAEIARENPEAGRRLADLLTQTQIRRPGRSELDPLPPDVPRLSVGPRRVPPLAMRIYIAGPMSGYPDYNFPAFFDAAVRLRAAGYDPINPADTGIHEGWTWSDYLRVAVGRLVREAQGAALLPGWESSRGAELEAHVARTLDMPVKPLEAWIMDGESTSVQDTSHV
;
A
#
# COMPACT_ATOMS: atom_id res chain seq x y z
N MET A 1 15.74 -17.27 -24.99
CA MET A 1 14.79 -16.14 -25.04
C MET A 1 15.59 -14.85 -24.83
N ASP A 2 15.35 -13.80 -25.63
CA ASP A 2 16.01 -12.51 -25.40
C ASP A 2 15.37 -11.79 -24.23
N THR A 3 16.00 -11.90 -23.06
CA THR A 3 15.49 -11.40 -21.78
C THR A 3 15.25 -9.89 -21.80
N VAL A 4 16.04 -9.12 -22.57
CA VAL A 4 15.91 -7.66 -22.64
C VAL A 4 14.65 -7.28 -23.42
N ARG A 5 14.41 -7.95 -24.55
CA ARG A 5 13.19 -7.74 -25.36
C ARG A 5 11.92 -8.09 -24.58
N VAL A 6 11.93 -9.20 -23.84
CA VAL A 6 10.79 -9.65 -23.04
C VAL A 6 10.50 -8.70 -21.89
N MET A 7 11.54 -8.20 -21.22
CA MET A 7 11.37 -7.20 -20.16
C MET A 7 10.81 -5.89 -20.71
N HIS A 8 11.28 -5.46 -21.88
CA HIS A 8 10.75 -4.28 -22.56
C HIS A 8 9.26 -4.41 -22.89
N GLU A 9 8.84 -5.55 -23.45
CA GLU A 9 7.43 -5.82 -23.77
C GLU A 9 6.54 -5.85 -22.52
N ILE A 10 7.04 -6.40 -21.41
CA ILE A 10 6.36 -6.36 -20.12
C ILE A 10 6.16 -4.92 -19.64
N LEU A 11 7.22 -4.12 -19.65
CA LEU A 11 7.18 -2.73 -19.18
C LEU A 11 6.27 -1.85 -20.05
N GLU A 12 6.31 -2.03 -21.38
CA GLU A 12 5.40 -1.33 -22.30
C GLU A 12 3.94 -1.72 -22.06
N SER A 13 3.65 -3.01 -21.88
CA SER A 13 2.28 -3.49 -21.63
C SER A 13 1.72 -2.94 -20.32
N VAL A 14 2.56 -2.81 -19.28
CA VAL A 14 2.17 -2.17 -18.01
C VAL A 14 1.94 -0.67 -18.20
N ARG A 15 2.84 0.02 -18.92
CA ARG A 15 2.72 1.47 -19.18
C ARG A 15 1.44 1.80 -19.94
N ASP A 16 1.10 0.99 -20.93
CA ASP A 16 -0.02 1.22 -21.84
C ASP A 16 -1.34 0.64 -21.27
N GLY A 17 -1.29 -0.04 -20.12
CA GLY A 17 -2.45 -0.65 -19.46
C GLY A 17 -3.01 -1.88 -20.19
N ASP A 18 -2.25 -2.46 -21.13
CA ASP A 18 -2.61 -3.64 -21.90
C ASP A 18 -2.28 -4.91 -21.13
N TRP A 19 -3.17 -5.24 -20.19
CA TRP A 19 -2.98 -6.39 -19.30
C TRP A 19 -3.07 -7.73 -20.01
N ASP A 20 -3.86 -7.84 -21.07
CA ASP A 20 -3.95 -9.08 -21.83
C ASP A 20 -2.62 -9.40 -22.55
N ARG A 21 -1.93 -8.36 -23.06
CA ARG A 21 -0.57 -8.51 -23.59
C ARG A 21 0.45 -8.84 -22.49
N PHE A 22 0.39 -8.16 -21.35
CA PHE A 22 1.24 -8.46 -20.19
C PHE A 22 1.09 -9.92 -19.75
N TYR A 23 -0.14 -10.40 -19.56
CA TYR A 23 -0.41 -11.76 -19.12
C TYR A 23 0.02 -12.81 -20.16
N THR A 24 -0.15 -12.52 -21.45
CA THR A 24 0.32 -13.41 -22.52
C THR A 24 1.82 -13.63 -22.43
N VAL A 25 2.61 -12.55 -22.26
CA VAL A 25 4.06 -12.64 -22.13
C VAL A 25 4.47 -13.36 -20.84
N VAL A 26 3.81 -13.04 -19.72
CA VAL A 26 4.11 -13.66 -18.42
C VAL A 26 3.79 -15.16 -18.41
N ILE A 27 2.66 -15.59 -18.99
CA ILE A 27 2.29 -17.01 -19.09
C ILE A 27 3.29 -17.77 -19.97
N GLN A 28 3.77 -17.18 -21.06
CA GLN A 28 4.81 -17.79 -21.90
C GLN A 28 6.12 -18.01 -21.14
N ILE A 29 6.54 -17.04 -20.32
CA ILE A 29 7.73 -17.18 -19.45
C ILE A 29 7.53 -18.31 -18.44
N VAL A 30 6.37 -18.39 -17.79
CA VAL A 30 6.08 -19.46 -16.82
C VAL A 30 6.08 -20.82 -17.50
N ALA A 31 5.49 -20.94 -18.70
CA ALA A 31 5.49 -22.17 -19.47
C ALA A 31 6.90 -22.60 -19.94
N GLU A 32 7.78 -21.64 -20.23
CA GLU A 32 9.19 -21.88 -20.54
C GLU A 32 9.93 -22.42 -19.31
N ILE A 33 9.81 -21.73 -18.17
CA ILE A 33 10.43 -22.14 -16.90
C ILE A 33 9.90 -23.51 -16.47
N ALA A 34 8.62 -23.80 -16.64
CA ALA A 34 8.02 -25.09 -16.32
C ALA A 34 8.57 -26.25 -17.16
N ARG A 35 9.02 -25.99 -18.39
CA ARG A 35 9.65 -27.01 -19.25
C ARG A 35 11.03 -27.43 -18.74
N GLU A 36 11.77 -26.51 -18.14
CA GLU A 36 13.11 -26.76 -17.59
C GLU A 36 13.08 -27.16 -16.10
N ASN A 37 12.14 -26.60 -15.33
CA ASN A 37 11.92 -26.87 -13.92
C ASN A 37 10.40 -26.84 -13.60
N PRO A 38 9.73 -28.01 -13.65
CA PRO A 38 8.29 -28.10 -13.47
C PRO A 38 7.78 -27.57 -12.12
N GLU A 39 8.57 -27.73 -11.05
CA GLU A 39 8.20 -27.26 -9.72
C GLU A 39 8.28 -25.74 -9.61
N ALA A 40 9.33 -25.13 -10.17
CA ALA A 40 9.46 -23.67 -10.22
C ALA A 40 8.37 -23.04 -11.09
N GLY A 41 8.06 -23.65 -12.24
CA GLY A 41 6.95 -23.22 -13.10
C GLY A 41 5.60 -23.29 -12.40
N ARG A 42 5.33 -24.37 -11.65
CA ARG A 42 4.09 -24.52 -10.87
C ARG A 42 3.99 -23.47 -9.76
N ARG A 43 5.07 -23.23 -9.02
CA ARG A 43 5.11 -22.15 -8.00
C ARG A 43 4.88 -20.77 -8.61
N LEU A 44 5.43 -20.48 -9.78
CA LEU A 44 5.16 -19.21 -10.48
C LEU A 44 3.72 -19.12 -10.98
N ALA A 45 3.14 -20.19 -11.52
CA ALA A 45 1.74 -20.22 -11.91
C ALA A 45 0.81 -20.02 -10.71
N ASP A 46 1.13 -20.65 -9.58
CA ASP A 46 0.42 -20.49 -8.32
C ASP A 46 0.55 -19.04 -7.80
N LEU A 47 1.75 -18.44 -7.88
CA LEU A 47 1.96 -17.04 -7.53
C LEU A 47 1.16 -16.10 -8.44
N LEU A 48 1.10 -16.33 -9.75
CA LEU A 48 0.30 -15.51 -10.68
C LEU A 48 -1.20 -15.65 -10.43
N THR A 49 -1.65 -16.84 -10.06
CA THR A 49 -3.04 -17.13 -9.72
C THR A 49 -3.43 -16.49 -8.38
N GLN A 50 -2.54 -16.54 -7.39
CA GLN A 50 -2.74 -15.99 -6.05
C GLN A 50 -2.56 -14.48 -6.00
N THR A 51 -1.68 -13.91 -6.83
CA THR A 51 -1.43 -12.47 -6.85
C THR A 51 -2.50 -11.70 -7.59
N GLN A 52 -3.36 -12.35 -8.40
CA GLN A 52 -4.34 -11.71 -9.31
C GLN A 52 -3.98 -10.23 -9.50
N ILE A 53 -2.96 -9.93 -10.31
CA ILE A 53 -2.68 -8.55 -10.69
C ILE A 53 -4.01 -8.04 -11.26
N ARG A 54 -4.73 -7.26 -10.46
CA ARG A 54 -6.14 -6.95 -10.72
C ARG A 54 -6.21 -6.44 -12.14
N ARG A 55 -6.97 -7.13 -13.00
CA ARG A 55 -7.44 -6.50 -14.24
C ARG A 55 -8.11 -5.19 -13.80
N PRO A 56 -7.60 -4.01 -14.18
CA PRO A 56 -8.38 -2.81 -14.01
C PRO A 56 -9.55 -2.94 -15.00
N GLY A 57 -10.73 -3.30 -14.51
CA GLY A 57 -11.91 -3.44 -15.36
C GLY A 57 -12.99 -4.45 -14.97
N ARG A 58 -12.79 -5.34 -13.97
CA ARG A 58 -13.96 -6.04 -13.37
C ARG A 58 -14.49 -5.25 -12.19
N SER A 59 -15.50 -4.45 -12.52
CA SER A 59 -16.33 -3.70 -11.60
C SER A 59 -17.10 -4.63 -10.65
N GLU A 60 -17.29 -4.14 -9.43
CA GLU A 60 -18.28 -4.52 -8.44
C GLU A 60 -19.72 -4.23 -8.95
N LEU A 61 -20.03 -4.66 -10.18
CA LEU A 61 -21.31 -4.52 -10.86
C LEU A 61 -21.75 -5.89 -11.33
N ASP A 62 -22.30 -6.68 -10.42
CA ASP A 62 -23.48 -7.45 -10.82
C ASP A 62 -24.55 -6.41 -11.22
N PRO A 63 -25.25 -6.58 -12.35
CA PRO A 63 -26.37 -5.73 -12.66
C PRO A 63 -27.38 -5.84 -11.51
N LEU A 64 -27.65 -4.73 -10.83
CA LEU A 64 -28.77 -4.66 -9.89
C LEU A 64 -30.04 -5.13 -10.62
N PRO A 65 -30.90 -5.93 -9.97
CA PRO A 65 -32.17 -6.31 -10.56
C PRO A 65 -32.93 -5.06 -11.01
N PRO A 66 -33.70 -5.14 -12.10
CA PRO A 66 -34.26 -3.98 -12.82
C PRO A 66 -35.17 -3.08 -11.97
N ASP A 67 -35.52 -3.51 -10.75
CA ASP A 67 -36.56 -2.92 -9.92
C ASP A 67 -36.02 -2.10 -8.74
N VAL A 68 -34.70 -1.87 -8.65
CA VAL A 68 -34.12 -1.08 -7.55
C VAL A 68 -34.09 0.41 -7.93
N PRO A 69 -34.81 1.30 -7.21
CA PRO A 69 -34.83 2.71 -7.53
C PRO A 69 -33.45 3.33 -7.33
N ARG A 70 -32.86 3.86 -8.40
CA ARG A 70 -31.58 4.60 -8.35
C ARG A 70 -31.81 5.93 -7.63
N LEU A 71 -31.35 6.03 -6.39
CA LEU A 71 -31.19 7.32 -5.72
C LEU A 71 -30.11 8.12 -6.45
N SER A 72 -30.48 9.28 -6.98
CA SER A 72 -29.60 10.17 -7.73
C SER A 72 -28.54 10.78 -6.79
N VAL A 73 -27.36 10.18 -6.73
CA VAL A 73 -26.20 10.78 -6.05
C VAL A 73 -25.49 11.67 -7.07
N GLY A 74 -25.52 12.99 -6.85
CA GLY A 74 -24.86 13.99 -7.70
C GLY A 74 -23.33 13.81 -7.77
N PRO A 75 -22.63 14.64 -8.58
CA PRO A 75 -21.20 14.48 -8.81
C PRO A 75 -20.44 14.56 -7.50
N ARG A 76 -19.72 13.49 -7.14
CA ARG A 76 -18.82 13.47 -5.99
C ARG A 76 -17.75 14.55 -6.18
N ARG A 77 -17.82 15.63 -5.39
CA ARG A 77 -16.65 16.48 -5.14
C ARG A 77 -15.57 15.58 -4.53
N VAL A 78 -14.49 15.33 -5.25
CA VAL A 78 -13.29 14.69 -4.70
C VAL A 78 -12.62 15.77 -3.83
N PRO A 79 -12.54 15.62 -2.50
CA PRO A 79 -11.79 16.56 -1.68
C PRO A 79 -10.30 16.55 -2.11
N PRO A 80 -9.53 17.63 -1.88
CA PRO A 80 -8.11 17.65 -2.22
C PRO A 80 -7.40 16.45 -1.59
N LEU A 81 -6.52 15.80 -2.37
CA LEU A 81 -5.85 14.55 -2.01
C LEU A 81 -5.03 14.74 -0.73
N ALA A 82 -5.56 14.31 0.42
CA ALA A 82 -4.83 14.30 1.67
C ALA A 82 -3.55 13.45 1.51
N MET A 83 -2.40 13.97 1.94
CA MET A 83 -1.13 13.25 1.87
C MET A 83 -1.22 11.97 2.70
N ARG A 84 -0.78 10.84 2.14
CA ARG A 84 -0.82 9.55 2.83
C ARG A 84 0.43 9.31 3.64
N ILE A 85 0.26 9.07 4.93
CA ILE A 85 1.37 8.98 5.89
C ILE A 85 1.41 7.58 6.49
N TYR A 86 2.51 6.87 6.29
CA TYR A 86 2.73 5.56 6.90
C TYR A 86 3.12 5.70 8.37
N ILE A 87 2.48 4.93 9.26
CA ILE A 87 2.80 4.93 10.69
C ILE A 87 3.81 3.82 10.97
N ALA A 88 4.99 4.17 11.47
CA ALA A 88 6.04 3.23 11.83
C ALA A 88 6.33 3.29 13.34
N GLY A 89 6.45 2.13 13.98
CA GLY A 89 6.64 2.03 15.44
C GLY A 89 6.90 0.61 15.94
N PRO A 90 7.23 0.44 17.22
CA PRO A 90 7.39 -0.88 17.82
C PRO A 90 6.04 -1.61 17.94
N MET A 91 6.02 -2.90 17.58
CA MET A 91 4.88 -3.81 17.78
C MET A 91 5.26 -5.01 18.65
N SER A 92 6.36 -5.69 18.32
CA SER A 92 6.83 -6.88 19.04
C SER A 92 7.21 -6.56 20.48
N GLY A 93 6.75 -7.37 21.43
CA GLY A 93 7.08 -7.23 22.86
C GLY A 93 6.19 -6.26 23.64
N TYR A 94 5.22 -5.63 22.98
CA TYR A 94 4.21 -4.78 23.63
C TYR A 94 2.90 -5.54 23.84
N PRO A 95 2.12 -5.22 24.88
CA PRO A 95 0.73 -5.67 25.00
C PRO A 95 -0.05 -5.32 23.73
N ASP A 96 -0.89 -6.26 23.26
CA ASP A 96 -1.73 -6.11 22.08
C ASP A 96 -0.98 -5.63 20.83
N TYR A 97 0.31 -6.00 20.69
CA TYR A 97 1.18 -5.59 19.59
C TYR A 97 1.26 -4.07 19.40
N ASN A 98 1.05 -3.30 20.48
CA ASN A 98 0.98 -1.84 20.48
C ASN A 98 -0.14 -1.25 19.60
N PHE A 99 -1.12 -2.04 19.16
CA PHE A 99 -2.23 -1.57 18.32
C PHE A 99 -2.92 -0.30 18.84
N PRO A 100 -3.16 -0.12 20.15
CA PRO A 100 -3.74 1.13 20.67
C PRO A 100 -2.97 2.39 20.26
N ALA A 101 -1.63 2.37 20.29
CA ALA A 101 -0.81 3.52 19.90
C ALA A 101 -0.89 3.81 18.40
N PHE A 102 -0.96 2.77 17.57
CA PHE A 102 -1.13 2.91 16.13
C PHE A 102 -2.51 3.48 15.75
N PHE A 103 -3.57 3.03 16.41
CA PHE A 103 -4.91 3.56 16.17
C PHE A 103 -5.06 5.00 16.66
N ASP A 104 -4.49 5.35 17.82
CA ASP A 104 -4.45 6.73 18.30
C ASP A 104 -3.73 7.64 17.29
N ALA A 105 -2.54 7.23 16.83
CA ALA A 105 -1.78 7.97 15.83
C ALA A 105 -2.57 8.17 14.52
N ALA A 106 -3.30 7.15 14.06
CA ALA A 106 -4.14 7.25 12.88
C ALA A 106 -5.29 8.26 13.07
N VAL A 107 -5.94 8.28 14.23
CA VAL A 107 -6.98 9.27 14.55
C VAL A 107 -6.39 10.68 14.52
N ARG A 108 -5.23 10.89 15.15
CA ARG A 108 -4.58 12.19 15.23
C ARG A 108 -4.13 12.69 13.86
N LEU A 109 -3.52 11.84 13.03
CA LEU A 109 -3.15 12.19 11.66
C LEU A 109 -4.36 12.57 10.80
N ARG A 110 -5.48 11.85 10.93
CA ARG A 110 -6.74 12.21 10.25
C ARG A 110 -7.26 13.56 10.70
N ALA A 111 -7.23 13.84 12.00
CA ALA A 111 -7.64 15.13 12.55
C ALA A 111 -6.76 16.28 12.04
N ALA A 112 -5.48 16.02 11.78
CA ALA A 112 -4.54 16.97 11.20
C ALA A 112 -4.61 17.08 9.65
N GLY A 113 -5.55 16.38 8.99
CA GLY A 113 -5.77 16.49 7.54
C GLY A 113 -4.98 15.51 6.67
N TYR A 114 -4.37 14.48 7.25
CA TYR A 114 -3.64 13.43 6.53
C TYR A 114 -4.45 12.14 6.35
N ASP A 115 -4.04 11.28 5.40
CA ASP A 115 -4.60 9.92 5.21
C ASP A 115 -3.64 8.85 5.77
N PRO A 116 -3.83 8.35 7.00
CA PRO A 116 -2.88 7.44 7.62
C PRO A 116 -2.93 6.04 6.99
N ILE A 117 -1.75 5.49 6.70
CA ILE A 117 -1.54 4.09 6.37
C ILE A 117 -1.07 3.38 7.64
N ASN A 118 -1.97 2.64 8.27
CA ASN A 118 -1.72 2.00 9.55
C ASN A 118 -1.37 0.50 9.37
N PRO A 119 -0.16 0.04 9.74
CA PRO A 119 0.17 -1.39 9.69
C PRO A 119 -0.63 -2.26 10.67
N ALA A 120 -1.18 -1.69 11.76
CA ALA A 120 -2.04 -2.45 12.68
C ALA A 120 -3.34 -2.94 12.00
N ASP A 121 -3.77 -2.28 10.90
CA ASP A 121 -4.94 -2.71 10.12
C ASP A 121 -4.73 -4.05 9.41
N THR A 122 -3.47 -4.50 9.25
CA THR A 122 -3.16 -5.84 8.73
C THR A 122 -3.64 -6.93 9.68
N GLY A 123 -3.72 -6.66 10.99
CA GLY A 123 -4.15 -7.64 11.99
C GLY A 123 -3.16 -8.79 12.15
N ILE A 124 -3.64 -9.89 12.74
CA ILE A 124 -2.83 -11.07 13.05
C ILE A 124 -3.30 -12.22 12.15
N HIS A 125 -2.35 -12.81 11.43
CA HIS A 125 -2.55 -13.95 10.55
C HIS A 125 -1.81 -15.18 11.06
N GLU A 126 -2.51 -16.31 11.08
CA GLU A 126 -1.93 -17.60 11.46
C GLU A 126 -0.84 -18.02 10.48
N GLY A 127 0.28 -18.53 10.99
CA GLY A 127 1.42 -19.00 10.19
C GLY A 127 2.31 -17.90 9.61
N TRP A 128 1.97 -16.62 9.76
CA TRP A 128 2.82 -15.54 9.29
C TRP A 128 4.07 -15.39 10.16
N THR A 129 5.20 -15.28 9.50
CA THR A 129 6.47 -14.94 10.15
C THR A 129 6.64 -13.43 10.22
N TRP A 130 7.59 -12.97 11.04
CA TRP A 130 8.00 -11.57 11.06
C TRP A 130 8.35 -11.04 9.65
N SER A 131 8.97 -11.86 8.81
CA SER A 131 9.31 -11.50 7.43
C SER A 131 8.08 -11.28 6.55
N ASP A 132 6.99 -11.99 6.78
CA ASP A 132 5.76 -11.82 6.00
C ASP A 132 5.07 -10.51 6.36
N TYR A 133 4.99 -10.17 7.65
CA TYR A 133 4.53 -8.86 8.10
C TYR A 133 5.41 -7.74 7.54
N LEU A 134 6.73 -7.89 7.59
CA LEU A 134 7.64 -6.88 7.08
C LEU A 134 7.50 -6.67 5.56
N ARG A 135 7.29 -7.74 4.78
CA ARG A 135 7.05 -7.64 3.32
C ARG A 135 5.80 -6.82 3.02
N VAL A 136 4.72 -7.05 3.76
CA VAL A 136 3.47 -6.28 3.62
C VAL A 136 3.70 -4.83 4.05
N ALA A 137 4.34 -4.62 5.20
CA ALA A 137 4.62 -3.29 5.74
C ALA A 137 5.43 -2.42 4.78
N VAL A 138 6.59 -2.91 4.32
CA VAL A 138 7.44 -2.21 3.34
C VAL A 138 6.72 -2.06 2.01
N GLY A 139 5.98 -3.09 1.57
CA GLY A 139 5.19 -3.02 0.33
C GLY A 139 4.15 -1.89 0.35
N ARG A 140 3.44 -1.71 1.46
CA ARG A 140 2.47 -0.61 1.63
C ARG A 140 3.17 0.74 1.73
N LEU A 141 4.25 0.84 2.51
CA LEU A 141 5.06 2.05 2.61
C LEU A 141 5.50 2.55 1.22
N VAL A 142 6.11 1.68 0.41
CA VAL A 142 6.67 2.04 -0.90
C VAL A 142 5.59 2.39 -1.93
N ARG A 143 4.43 1.70 -1.91
CA ARG A 143 3.40 1.85 -2.96
C ARG A 143 2.40 2.95 -2.68
N GLU A 144 2.15 3.26 -1.41
CA GLU A 144 1.01 4.07 -1.00
C GLU A 144 1.40 5.36 -0.27
N ALA A 145 2.55 5.41 0.40
CA ALA A 145 2.89 6.52 1.27
C ALA A 145 3.64 7.65 0.55
N GLN A 146 3.42 8.87 1.01
CA GLN A 146 4.21 10.06 0.66
C GLN A 146 5.03 10.60 1.85
N GLY A 147 5.01 9.90 2.98
CA GLY A 147 5.74 10.26 4.20
C GLY A 147 5.60 9.19 5.27
N ALA A 148 6.44 9.25 6.30
CA ALA A 148 6.37 8.34 7.44
C ALA A 148 6.32 9.11 8.78
N ALA A 149 5.38 8.72 9.64
CA ALA A 149 5.24 9.17 11.01
C ALA A 149 5.82 8.14 11.97
N LEU A 150 6.78 8.58 12.80
CA LEU A 150 7.48 7.71 13.75
C LEU A 150 6.82 7.79 15.14
N LEU A 151 6.46 6.64 15.70
CA LEU A 151 5.97 6.52 17.07
C LEU A 151 7.14 6.48 18.07
N PRO A 152 6.91 6.83 19.36
CA PRO A 152 7.93 6.73 20.39
C PRO A 152 8.57 5.33 20.48
N GLY A 153 9.89 5.28 20.61
CA GLY A 153 10.64 4.03 20.70
C GLY A 153 10.89 3.31 19.36
N TRP A 154 10.60 3.95 18.23
CA TRP A 154 10.84 3.39 16.89
C TRP A 154 12.31 2.99 16.68
N GLU A 155 13.25 3.68 17.31
CA GLU A 155 14.70 3.40 17.25
C GLU A 155 15.07 2.04 17.85
N SER A 156 14.21 1.47 18.70
CA SER A 156 14.42 0.14 19.27
C SER A 156 13.73 -0.97 18.47
N SER A 157 12.91 -0.60 17.48
CA SER A 157 12.14 -1.53 16.66
C SER A 157 12.87 -1.80 15.35
N ARG A 158 13.42 -3.01 15.22
CA ARG A 158 14.08 -3.47 13.98
C ARG A 158 13.21 -3.26 12.72
N GLY A 159 11.88 -3.40 12.84
CA GLY A 159 10.96 -3.16 11.73
C GLY A 159 10.83 -1.66 11.40
N ALA A 160 10.56 -0.84 12.42
CA ALA A 160 10.35 0.60 12.23
C ALA A 160 11.63 1.32 11.79
N GLU A 161 12.81 0.90 12.27
CA GLU A 161 14.09 1.41 11.77
C GLU A 161 14.28 1.13 10.29
N LEU A 162 13.95 -0.08 9.83
CA LEU A 162 14.04 -0.45 8.42
C LEU A 162 13.06 0.37 7.57
N GLU A 163 11.81 0.49 8.02
CA GLU A 163 10.79 1.30 7.35
C GLU A 163 11.21 2.77 7.24
N ALA A 164 11.73 3.36 8.33
CA ALA A 164 12.25 4.73 8.33
C ALA A 164 13.44 4.88 7.37
N HIS A 165 14.34 3.89 7.30
CA HIS A 165 15.46 3.89 6.38
C HIS A 165 15.00 3.81 4.92
N VAL A 166 14.03 2.94 4.60
CA VAL A 166 13.43 2.84 3.26
C VAL A 166 12.78 4.17 2.87
N ALA A 167 11.95 4.75 3.73
CA ALA A 167 11.29 6.02 3.48
C ALA A 167 12.30 7.16 3.21
N ARG A 168 13.35 7.28 4.03
CA ARG A 168 14.43 8.27 3.79
C ARG A 168 15.17 8.04 2.48
N THR A 169 15.42 6.78 2.12
CA THR A 169 16.09 6.42 0.85
C THR A 169 15.24 6.78 -0.37
N LEU A 170 13.92 6.83 -0.21
CA LEU A 170 12.97 7.26 -1.24
C LEU A 170 12.67 8.76 -1.20
N ASP A 171 13.49 9.54 -0.49
CA ASP A 171 13.31 10.99 -0.29
C ASP A 171 11.94 11.37 0.31
N MET A 172 11.29 10.44 1.01
CA MET A 172 10.04 10.72 1.70
C MET A 172 10.35 11.47 3.02
N PRO A 173 9.52 12.46 3.41
CA PRO A 173 9.61 13.08 4.72
C PRO A 173 9.37 12.04 5.82
N VAL A 174 10.34 11.95 6.75
CA VAL A 174 10.28 11.08 7.92
C VAL A 174 10.48 11.92 9.17
N LYS A 175 9.47 11.97 10.03
CA LYS A 175 9.52 12.76 11.28
C LYS A 175 8.67 12.14 12.39
N PRO A 176 8.88 12.52 13.66
CA PRO A 176 8.03 12.09 14.76
C PRO A 176 6.56 12.45 14.50
N LEU A 177 5.64 11.63 15.01
CA LEU A 177 4.18 11.84 14.89
C LEU A 177 3.77 13.28 15.25
N GLU A 178 4.27 13.80 16.38
CA GLU A 178 3.93 15.15 16.87
C GLU A 178 4.26 16.25 15.85
N ALA A 179 5.36 16.10 15.10
CA ALA A 179 5.74 17.04 14.07
C ALA A 179 4.83 16.98 12.83
N TRP A 180 4.19 15.84 12.56
CA TRP A 180 3.11 15.79 11.56
C TRP A 180 1.88 16.56 12.03
N ILE A 181 1.47 16.36 13.28
CA ILE A 181 0.26 17.01 13.83
C ILE A 181 0.41 18.54 13.82
N MET A 182 1.55 19.07 14.28
CA MET A 182 1.80 20.52 14.30
C MET A 182 1.78 21.16 12.90
N ASP A 183 2.29 20.48 11.88
CA ASP A 183 2.30 20.99 10.50
C ASP A 183 0.88 21.04 9.90
N GLY A 184 0.06 20.01 10.18
CA GLY A 184 -1.33 19.95 9.73
C GLY A 184 -2.21 21.02 10.39
N GLU A 185 -2.05 21.21 11.70
CA GLU A 185 -2.75 22.27 12.46
C GLU A 185 -2.37 23.67 11.95
N SER A 186 -1.08 23.92 11.69
CA SER A 186 -0.60 25.21 11.16
C SER A 186 -1.17 25.54 9.78
N THR A 187 -1.41 24.52 8.96
CA THR A 187 -2.01 24.67 7.62
C THR A 187 -3.50 25.01 7.70
N SER A 188 -4.20 24.49 8.71
CA SER A 188 -5.65 24.73 8.90
C SER A 188 -6.00 26.15 9.39
N VAL A 189 -5.09 26.79 10.14
CA VAL A 189 -5.34 28.12 10.75
C VAL A 189 -5.17 29.27 9.75
N GLN A 190 -4.39 29.08 8.67
CA GLN A 190 -4.15 30.14 7.68
C GLN A 190 -5.30 30.31 6.67
N ASP A 191 -6.15 29.29 6.48
CA ASP A 191 -7.22 29.30 5.47
C ASP A 191 -8.52 30.00 5.95
N THR A 192 -8.61 30.37 7.24
CA THR A 192 -9.79 31.06 7.82
C THR A 192 -9.70 32.58 7.81
N SER A 193 -8.64 33.17 7.23
CA SER A 193 -8.38 34.63 7.32
C SER A 193 -8.69 35.43 6.05
N HIS A 194 -9.37 34.84 5.06
CA HIS A 194 -9.83 35.56 3.86
C HIS A 194 -11.34 35.44 3.69
N VAL A 195 -12.10 36.23 4.46
CA VAL A 195 -13.49 36.61 4.16
C VAL A 195 -13.63 38.12 4.36
#